data_AF-A0A7N2N0Y6-F1
#
_entry.id   AF-A0A7N2N0Y6-F1
#
_cell.length_a   1.000
_cell.length_b   1.000
_cell.length_c   1.000
_cell.angle_alpha   90.00
_cell.angle_beta   90.00
_cell.angle_gamma   90.00
#
_symmetry.space_group_name_H-M   'P 1'
#
loop_
_entity.id
_entity.type
_entity.pdbx_description
1 polymer ?
#
loop_
_entity_poly.entity_id
_entity_poly.type
_entity_poly.pdbx_seq_one_letter_code
_entity_poly.pdbx_strand_id
1 'polypeptide(L)'
;MCLSIRGREVARRVPSPMRRFIPSEFGTDPSRMGHALEPGRVSFDEKMRVRRAIEDAKIPFTYVTANCFAGYFAGNLSQMETLLPPRDKVTIYGDGNVKVVYMDEDDVALYTIKTIDDPRTLNKTLNIRPPENILSQRELVEKWEKLIGKELQKISFSQEDFLASMKGLDFASQVGVGHYYHFFYEGCLTNFEIGEEGEEASELYPDVKYTRMDEYLKMYL
;
A
#
# COMPACT_ATOMS: atom_id res chain seq x y z
N MET A 1 45.01 8.82 -54.01
CA MET A 1 43.78 9.61 -54.24
C MET A 1 42.59 8.78 -53.78
N CYS A 2 41.86 9.29 -52.77
CA CYS A 2 40.52 8.94 -52.28
C CYS A 2 40.03 7.48 -52.08
N LEU A 3 39.90 7.12 -50.80
CA LEU A 3 38.69 6.69 -50.05
C LEU A 3 37.63 5.77 -50.70
N SER A 4 37.30 4.66 -50.03
CA SER A 4 36.05 4.54 -49.25
C SER A 4 35.95 3.19 -48.54
N ILE A 5 36.17 3.16 -47.23
CA ILE A 5 35.79 2.06 -46.34
C ILE A 5 34.33 2.33 -45.94
N ARG A 6 33.37 1.58 -46.50
CA ARG A 6 31.97 1.61 -46.04
C ARG A 6 31.78 0.60 -44.90
N GLY A 7 32.23 0.95 -43.71
CA GLY A 7 31.69 0.38 -42.48
C GLY A 7 30.36 1.05 -42.18
N ARG A 8 29.22 0.42 -42.51
CA ARG A 8 27.96 0.75 -41.86
C ARG A 8 27.83 -0.12 -40.63
N GLU A 9 28.45 0.34 -39.55
CA GLU A 9 28.05 -0.11 -38.23
C GLU A 9 26.67 0.51 -37.98
N VAL A 10 25.63 -0.31 -38.09
CA VAL A 10 24.30 0.06 -37.62
C VAL A 10 24.42 0.12 -36.11
N ALA A 11 24.69 1.31 -35.58
CA ALA A 11 24.58 1.56 -34.15
C ALA A 11 23.17 1.12 -33.74
N ARG A 12 23.07 -0.03 -33.06
CA ARG A 12 21.84 -0.40 -32.36
C ARG A 12 21.57 0.77 -31.43
N ARG A 13 20.52 1.56 -31.72
CA ARG A 13 19.97 2.50 -30.75
C ARG A 13 19.58 1.64 -29.55
N VAL A 14 20.43 1.64 -28.52
CA VAL A 14 19.99 1.24 -27.18
C VAL A 14 18.83 2.18 -26.87
N PRO A 15 17.61 1.68 -26.62
CA PRO A 15 16.51 2.52 -26.19
C PRO A 15 17.03 3.33 -25.00
N SER A 16 16.91 4.66 -25.06
CA SER A 16 17.18 5.45 -23.86
C SER A 16 16.23 4.94 -22.77
N PRO A 17 16.71 4.63 -21.55
CA PRO A 17 15.83 4.21 -20.48
C PRO A 17 14.70 5.22 -20.36
N MET A 18 13.46 4.75 -20.27
CA MET A 18 12.33 5.65 -20.06
C MET A 18 12.54 6.30 -18.69
N ARG A 19 12.88 7.59 -18.70
CA ARG A 19 13.05 8.33 -17.45
C ARG A 19 11.66 8.57 -16.87
N ARG A 20 11.47 8.19 -15.62
CA ARG A 20 10.22 8.37 -14.90
C ARG A 20 10.48 8.79 -13.47
N PHE A 21 9.56 9.59 -12.94
CA PHE A 21 9.54 9.99 -11.55
C PHE A 21 8.54 9.14 -10.76
N ILE A 22 8.96 8.60 -9.62
CA ILE A 22 8.10 7.87 -8.69
C ILE A 22 8.08 8.69 -7.40
N PRO A 23 7.04 9.51 -7.15
CA PRO A 23 6.96 10.32 -5.93
C PRO A 23 6.72 9.45 -4.70
N SER A 24 6.89 10.05 -3.51
CA SER A 24 6.60 9.40 -2.23
C SER A 24 5.09 9.20 -2.06
N GLU A 25 4.59 8.06 -2.53
CA GLU A 25 3.17 7.65 -2.50
C GLU A 25 2.96 6.56 -1.46
N PHE A 26 3.28 5.31 -1.80
CA PHE A 26 3.51 4.14 -0.93
C PHE A 26 2.54 3.96 0.24
N GLY A 27 1.25 4.17 -0.02
CA GLY A 27 0.17 3.97 0.94
C GLY A 27 -1.18 3.91 0.24
N THR A 28 -2.18 4.56 0.81
CA THR A 28 -3.50 4.78 0.20
C THR A 28 -3.42 5.71 -1.02
N ASP A 29 -4.29 5.51 -2.00
CA ASP A 29 -4.44 6.43 -3.15
C ASP A 29 -5.02 7.79 -2.70
N PRO A 30 -4.21 8.87 -2.61
CA PRO A 30 -4.69 10.18 -2.18
C PRO A 30 -5.76 10.77 -3.11
N SER A 31 -5.82 10.35 -4.38
CA SER A 31 -6.81 10.87 -5.33
C SER A 31 -8.25 10.48 -4.96
N ARG A 32 -8.41 9.44 -4.14
CA ARG A 32 -9.70 8.93 -3.66
C ARG A 32 -10.07 9.45 -2.27
N MET A 33 -9.16 10.17 -1.61
CA MET A 33 -9.28 10.54 -0.19
C MET A 33 -9.70 11.99 0.05
N GLY A 34 -10.39 12.62 -0.90
CA GLY A 34 -10.92 13.98 -0.74
C GLY A 34 -11.97 14.15 0.38
N HIS A 35 -12.52 13.02 0.86
CA HIS A 35 -13.48 12.95 1.97
C HIS A 35 -12.82 12.56 3.31
N ALA A 36 -11.50 12.45 3.36
CA ALA A 36 -10.80 12.01 4.56
C ALA A 36 -11.05 12.93 5.77
N LEU A 37 -11.04 12.35 6.97
CA LEU A 37 -11.19 13.06 8.22
C LEU A 37 -9.96 13.94 8.50
N GLU A 38 -10.19 15.12 9.07
CA GLU A 38 -9.14 15.93 9.66
C GLU A 38 -8.75 15.34 11.04
N PRO A 39 -7.46 15.35 11.43
CA PRO A 39 -6.33 15.94 10.71
C PRO A 39 -5.67 15.03 9.65
N GLY A 40 -6.15 13.79 9.45
CA GLY A 40 -5.54 12.82 8.55
C GLY A 40 -5.52 13.22 7.06
N ARG A 41 -6.50 14.02 6.64
CA ARG A 41 -6.67 14.50 5.27
C ARG A 41 -5.49 15.31 4.74
N VAL A 42 -4.81 16.08 5.59
CA VAL A 42 -3.71 16.97 5.18
C VAL A 42 -2.65 16.22 4.35
N SER A 43 -2.33 14.99 4.74
CA SER A 43 -1.34 14.14 4.07
C SER A 43 -1.76 13.77 2.63
N PHE A 44 -3.05 13.53 2.39
CA PHE A 44 -3.57 13.23 1.06
C PHE A 44 -3.60 14.50 0.19
N ASP A 45 -4.02 15.63 0.75
CA ASP A 45 -4.06 16.91 0.04
C ASP A 45 -2.65 17.35 -0.41
N GLU A 46 -1.63 17.16 0.43
CA GLU A 46 -0.23 17.44 0.10
C GLU A 46 0.29 16.53 -1.02
N LYS A 47 0.02 15.22 -0.99
CA LYS A 47 0.36 14.31 -2.09
C LYS A 47 -0.34 14.71 -3.39
N MET A 48 -1.61 15.11 -3.34
CA MET A 48 -2.34 15.60 -4.51
C MET A 48 -1.79 16.92 -5.08
N ARG A 49 -1.14 17.77 -4.27
CA ARG A 49 -0.40 18.94 -4.78
C ARG A 49 0.83 18.50 -5.57
N VAL A 50 1.55 17.49 -5.08
CA VAL A 50 2.71 16.92 -5.78
C VAL A 50 2.30 16.25 -7.09
N ARG A 51 1.25 15.42 -7.10
CA ARG A 51 0.72 14.79 -8.32
C ARG A 51 0.37 15.82 -9.40
N ARG A 52 -0.36 16.87 -9.02
CA ARG A 52 -0.70 17.98 -9.93
C ARG A 52 0.53 18.67 -10.49
N ALA A 53 1.53 18.96 -9.66
CA ALA A 53 2.77 19.59 -10.13
C ALA A 53 3.55 18.71 -11.12
N ILE A 54 3.56 17.39 -10.94
CA ILE A 54 4.18 16.42 -11.86
C ILE A 54 3.44 16.42 -13.21
N GLU A 55 2.11 16.35 -13.16
CA GLU A 55 1.24 16.32 -14.34
C GLU A 55 1.31 17.62 -15.14
N ASP A 56 1.22 18.77 -14.48
CA ASP A 56 1.32 20.10 -15.09
C ASP A 56 2.69 20.31 -15.76
N ALA A 57 3.76 19.82 -15.13
CA ALA A 57 5.11 19.84 -15.67
C ALA A 57 5.35 18.77 -16.77
N LYS A 58 4.36 17.91 -17.04
CA LYS A 58 4.42 16.80 -17.99
C LYS A 58 5.62 15.86 -17.73
N ILE A 59 5.95 15.68 -16.47
CA ILE A 59 7.01 14.75 -16.04
C ILE A 59 6.44 13.34 -16.13
N PRO A 60 7.08 12.40 -16.87
CA PRO A 60 6.66 11.01 -16.87
C PRO A 60 6.63 10.43 -15.46
N PHE A 61 5.53 9.76 -15.06
CA PHE A 61 5.36 9.33 -13.67
C PHE A 61 4.79 7.93 -13.50
N THR A 62 4.98 7.35 -12.32
CA THR A 62 4.13 6.27 -11.79
C THR A 62 3.83 6.55 -10.34
N TYR A 63 2.55 6.52 -9.98
CA TYR A 63 2.12 6.58 -8.59
C TYR A 63 1.96 5.16 -8.06
N VAL A 64 2.62 4.81 -6.96
CA VAL A 64 2.56 3.45 -6.39
C VAL A 64 1.73 3.46 -5.12
N THR A 65 0.58 2.77 -5.14
CA THR A 65 -0.31 2.60 -3.99
C THR A 65 -0.03 1.24 -3.35
N ALA A 66 0.75 1.27 -2.27
CA ALA A 66 1.29 0.08 -1.61
C ALA A 66 0.43 -0.44 -0.44
N ASN A 67 -0.66 0.26 -0.12
CA ASN A 67 -1.59 -0.11 0.97
C ASN A 67 -0.90 -0.16 2.34
N CYS A 68 -1.16 -1.21 3.15
CA CYS A 68 -0.62 -1.34 4.50
C CYS A 68 0.70 -2.09 4.50
N PHE A 69 1.79 -1.43 4.88
CA PHE A 69 3.07 -2.12 5.13
C PHE A 69 2.95 -3.14 6.27
N ALA A 70 3.48 -4.34 6.03
CA ALA A 70 3.33 -5.47 6.93
C ALA A 70 4.01 -5.20 8.28
N GLY A 71 5.18 -4.57 8.32
CA GLY A 71 5.85 -4.18 9.56
C GLY A 71 5.05 -3.24 10.44
N TYR A 72 4.21 -2.38 9.86
CA TYR A 72 3.38 -1.41 10.59
C TYR A 72 1.99 -1.95 10.99
N PHE A 73 1.39 -2.79 10.15
CA PHE A 73 -0.01 -3.21 10.30
C PHE A 73 -0.21 -4.71 10.46
N ALA A 74 0.60 -5.55 9.81
CA ALA A 74 0.45 -7.00 9.93
C ALA A 74 1.14 -7.51 11.20
N GLY A 75 2.38 -7.05 11.44
CA GLY A 75 3.25 -7.52 12.52
C GLY A 75 2.68 -7.35 13.92
N ASN A 76 1.79 -6.39 14.13
CA ASN A 76 1.10 -6.16 15.41
C ASN A 76 -0.39 -6.50 15.36
N LEU A 77 -0.90 -7.15 14.31
CA LEU A 77 -2.34 -7.39 14.09
C LEU A 77 -3.18 -6.11 14.03
N SER A 78 -2.57 -5.06 13.48
CA SER A 78 -3.14 -3.71 13.32
C SER A 78 -3.55 -3.12 14.67
N GLN A 79 -2.74 -3.29 15.71
CA GLN A 79 -2.98 -2.67 17.01
C GLN A 79 -2.20 -1.36 17.13
N MET A 80 -2.89 -0.24 17.34
CA MET A 80 -2.24 1.08 17.43
C MET A 80 -1.21 1.23 18.57
N GLU A 81 -1.32 0.41 19.63
CA GLU A 81 -0.54 0.57 20.86
C GLU A 81 0.69 -0.35 20.95
N THR A 82 0.86 -1.28 20.00
CA THR A 82 1.91 -2.31 20.10
C THR A 82 2.61 -2.51 18.75
N LEU A 83 3.88 -2.91 18.77
CA LEU A 83 4.65 -3.27 17.57
C LEU A 83 4.77 -4.78 17.35
N LEU A 84 4.39 -5.57 18.35
CA LEU A 84 4.47 -7.03 18.35
C LEU A 84 3.05 -7.61 18.38
N PRO A 85 2.82 -8.80 17.81
CA PRO A 85 1.48 -9.35 17.75
C PRO A 85 1.06 -9.78 19.17
N PRO A 86 -0.14 -9.39 19.64
CA PRO A 86 -0.61 -9.79 20.95
C PRO A 86 -0.80 -11.31 21.04
N ARG A 87 -0.61 -11.87 22.23
CA ARG A 87 -0.71 -13.32 22.50
C ARG A 87 -1.89 -13.72 23.40
N ASP A 88 -2.63 -12.75 23.93
CA ASP A 88 -3.76 -12.99 24.85
C ASP A 88 -5.06 -12.34 24.38
N LYS A 89 -5.02 -11.04 24.07
CA LYS A 89 -6.19 -10.24 23.71
C LYS A 89 -5.88 -9.37 22.49
N VAL A 90 -6.86 -9.24 21.60
CA VAL A 90 -6.79 -8.37 20.43
C VAL A 90 -8.04 -7.49 20.34
N THR A 91 -7.84 -6.23 19.97
CA THR A 91 -8.94 -5.30 19.68
C THR A 91 -9.27 -5.37 18.20
N ILE A 92 -10.55 -5.55 17.87
CA ILE A 92 -11.08 -5.67 16.51
C ILE A 92 -11.85 -4.39 16.17
N TYR A 93 -11.51 -3.76 15.05
CA TYR A 93 -12.20 -2.56 14.58
C TYR A 93 -13.56 -2.91 13.99
N GLY A 94 -14.64 -2.38 14.59
CA GLY A 94 -16.01 -2.69 14.21
C GLY A 94 -16.32 -4.18 14.32
N ASP A 95 -16.80 -4.76 13.23
CA ASP A 95 -17.01 -6.20 13.13
C ASP A 95 -15.75 -6.95 12.68
N GLY A 96 -14.71 -6.26 12.19
CA GLY A 96 -13.44 -6.83 11.71
C GLY A 96 -13.49 -7.48 10.33
N ASN A 97 -14.56 -7.29 9.55
CA ASN A 97 -14.74 -7.92 8.23
C ASN A 97 -14.33 -7.02 7.06
N VAL A 98 -14.12 -5.73 7.29
CA VAL A 98 -13.62 -4.81 6.27
C VAL A 98 -12.28 -5.29 5.74
N LYS A 99 -12.15 -5.36 4.41
CA LYS A 99 -10.94 -5.79 3.73
C LYS A 99 -9.94 -4.65 3.65
N VAL A 100 -8.68 -4.99 3.88
CA VAL A 100 -7.50 -4.16 3.65
C VAL A 100 -6.50 -4.98 2.84
N VAL A 101 -5.34 -4.39 2.50
CA VAL A 101 -4.28 -5.10 1.80
C VAL A 101 -2.97 -4.92 2.54
N TYR A 102 -2.37 -6.03 2.95
CA TYR A 102 -1.09 -6.05 3.68
C TYR A 102 0.06 -6.42 2.75
N MET A 103 1.14 -5.65 2.77
CA MET A 103 2.27 -5.87 1.87
C MET A 103 3.58 -5.87 2.64
N ASP A 104 4.38 -6.91 2.42
CA ASP A 104 5.78 -6.94 2.81
C ASP A 104 6.55 -5.84 2.07
N GLU A 105 7.36 -5.10 2.81
CA GLU A 105 8.07 -3.92 2.32
C GLU A 105 9.07 -4.28 1.19
N ASP A 106 9.67 -5.46 1.25
CA ASP A 106 10.57 -5.97 0.20
C ASP A 106 9.81 -6.26 -1.11
N ASP A 107 8.58 -6.78 -1.03
CA ASP A 107 7.73 -6.96 -2.21
C ASP A 107 7.29 -5.63 -2.81
N VAL A 108 6.96 -4.64 -1.97
CA VAL A 108 6.65 -3.28 -2.45
C VAL A 108 7.82 -2.71 -3.22
N ALA A 109 9.04 -2.87 -2.71
CA ALA A 109 10.25 -2.45 -3.41
C ALA A 109 10.42 -3.19 -4.74
N LEU A 110 10.20 -4.51 -4.76
CA LEU A 110 10.31 -5.32 -5.99
C LEU A 110 9.29 -4.89 -7.06
N TYR A 111 8.01 -4.78 -6.70
CA TYR A 111 6.97 -4.30 -7.62
C TYR A 111 7.28 -2.90 -8.12
N THR A 112 7.74 -2.00 -7.25
CA THR A 112 8.14 -0.63 -7.62
C THR A 112 9.27 -0.65 -8.64
N ILE A 113 10.33 -1.44 -8.43
CA ILE A 113 11.46 -1.56 -9.36
C ILE A 113 11.01 -2.11 -10.72
N LYS A 114 10.10 -3.09 -10.73
CA LYS A 114 9.56 -3.65 -11.98
C LYS A 114 8.85 -2.60 -12.84
N THR A 115 8.30 -1.54 -12.22
CA THR A 115 7.67 -0.46 -12.98
C THR A 115 8.66 0.36 -13.80
N ILE A 116 9.93 0.52 -13.39
CA ILE A 116 10.85 1.58 -13.85
C ILE A 116 10.92 1.68 -15.39
N ASP A 117 11.07 0.55 -16.08
CA ASP A 117 11.17 0.49 -17.55
C ASP A 117 9.92 -0.11 -18.22
N ASP A 118 8.87 -0.43 -17.47
CA ASP A 118 7.64 -1.01 -18.01
C ASP A 118 6.71 0.07 -18.61
N PRO A 119 6.50 0.10 -19.94
CA PRO A 119 5.63 1.09 -20.58
C PRO A 119 4.17 1.02 -20.14
N ARG A 120 3.71 -0.13 -19.64
CA ARG A 120 2.32 -0.30 -19.14
C ARG A 120 2.04 0.56 -17.92
N THR A 121 3.09 0.93 -17.17
CA THR A 121 2.97 1.74 -15.94
C THR A 121 3.28 3.22 -16.15
N LEU A 122 3.58 3.64 -17.39
CA LEU A 122 3.89 5.02 -17.73
C LEU A 122 2.65 5.91 -17.59
N ASN A 123 2.75 6.94 -16.74
CA ASN A 123 1.66 7.87 -16.41
C ASN A 123 0.42 7.16 -15.84
N LYS A 124 0.65 6.10 -15.05
CA LYS A 124 -0.41 5.30 -14.40
C LYS A 124 -0.24 5.27 -12.88
N THR A 125 -1.33 4.88 -12.21
CA THR A 125 -1.29 4.47 -10.80
C THR A 125 -1.16 2.96 -10.69
N LEU A 126 -0.05 2.45 -10.18
CA LEU A 126 0.13 1.03 -9.87
C LEU A 126 -0.46 0.73 -8.48
N ASN A 127 -1.48 -0.12 -8.43
CA ASN A 127 -2.06 -0.65 -7.21
C ASN A 127 -1.45 -2.01 -6.89
N ILE A 128 -0.94 -2.18 -5.67
CA ILE A 128 -0.38 -3.46 -5.22
C ILE A 128 -1.42 -4.16 -4.35
N ARG A 129 -2.28 -4.97 -4.98
CA ARG A 129 -3.41 -5.67 -4.35
C ARG A 129 -3.38 -7.18 -4.67
N PRO A 130 -2.30 -7.91 -4.33
CA PRO A 130 -2.24 -9.34 -4.58
C PRO A 130 -3.37 -10.07 -3.83
N PRO A 131 -4.14 -10.96 -4.50
CA PRO A 131 -5.41 -11.49 -3.98
C PRO A 131 -5.33 -12.12 -2.59
N GLU A 132 -4.24 -12.82 -2.26
CA GLU A 132 -4.11 -13.55 -1.00
C GLU A 132 -3.72 -12.67 0.20
N ASN A 133 -3.32 -11.42 -0.07
CA ASN A 133 -3.05 -10.43 0.97
C ASN A 133 -4.19 -9.41 1.11
N ILE A 134 -5.27 -9.54 0.34
CA ILE A 134 -6.53 -8.84 0.57
C ILE A 134 -7.26 -9.54 1.72
N LEU A 135 -6.99 -9.07 2.94
CA LEU A 135 -7.42 -9.70 4.18
C LEU A 135 -8.25 -8.74 5.02
N SER A 136 -9.18 -9.27 5.79
CA SER A 136 -9.79 -8.54 6.90
C SER A 136 -8.88 -8.65 8.13
N GLN A 137 -9.10 -7.78 9.13
CA GLN A 137 -8.37 -7.89 10.39
C GLN A 137 -8.62 -9.25 11.06
N ARG A 138 -9.85 -9.79 10.96
CA ARG A 138 -10.16 -11.13 11.49
C ARG A 138 -9.34 -12.22 10.84
N GLU A 139 -9.25 -12.23 9.52
CA GLU A 139 -8.47 -13.24 8.80
C GLU A 139 -6.97 -13.15 9.13
N LEU A 140 -6.44 -11.94 9.34
CA LEU A 140 -5.08 -11.76 9.84
C LEU A 140 -4.90 -12.34 11.25
N VAL A 141 -5.85 -12.05 12.16
CA VAL A 141 -5.86 -12.61 13.52
C VAL A 141 -5.94 -14.15 13.49
N GLU A 142 -6.80 -14.72 12.65
CA GLU A 142 -6.94 -16.17 12.49
C GLU A 142 -5.65 -16.83 11.98
N LYS A 143 -4.93 -16.18 11.05
CA LYS A 143 -3.59 -16.61 10.62
C LYS A 143 -2.63 -16.66 11.80
N TRP A 144 -2.63 -15.62 12.65
CA TRP A 144 -1.78 -15.57 13.83
C TRP A 144 -2.15 -16.64 14.87
N GLU A 145 -3.45 -16.79 15.20
CA GLU A 145 -3.96 -17.80 16.13
C GLU A 145 -3.57 -19.22 15.72
N LYS A 146 -3.63 -19.51 14.42
CA LYS A 146 -3.16 -20.77 13.85
C LYS A 146 -1.66 -20.99 14.06
N LEU A 147 -0.84 -19.95 13.92
CA LEU A 147 0.61 -20.03 14.10
C LEU A 147 0.98 -20.26 15.57
N ILE A 148 0.31 -19.60 16.52
CA ILE A 148 0.59 -19.75 17.95
C ILE A 148 -0.17 -20.90 18.61
N GLY A 149 -1.08 -21.57 17.89
CA GLY A 149 -1.90 -22.67 18.41
C GLY A 149 -2.85 -22.25 19.53
N LYS A 150 -3.27 -20.98 19.57
CA LYS A 150 -4.09 -20.39 20.64
C LYS A 150 -5.06 -19.37 20.06
N GLU A 151 -6.31 -19.45 20.48
CA GLU A 151 -7.31 -18.42 20.21
C GLU A 151 -7.12 -17.21 21.16
N LEU A 152 -7.15 -16.01 20.60
CA LEU A 152 -7.10 -14.75 21.33
C LEU A 152 -8.50 -14.32 21.77
N GLN A 153 -8.55 -13.64 22.92
CA GLN A 153 -9.75 -12.91 23.32
C GLN A 153 -9.95 -11.71 22.40
N LYS A 154 -11.04 -11.71 21.63
CA LYS A 154 -11.36 -10.64 20.68
C LYS A 154 -12.32 -9.63 21.34
N ILE A 155 -11.97 -8.35 21.32
CA ILE A 155 -12.83 -7.26 21.80
C ILE A 155 -13.14 -6.31 20.66
N SER A 156 -14.42 -6.13 20.33
CA SER A 156 -14.84 -5.17 19.31
C SER A 156 -14.72 -3.73 19.81
N PHE A 157 -14.23 -2.86 18.93
CA PHE A 157 -14.15 -1.42 19.12
C PHE A 157 -15.17 -0.76 18.18
N SER A 158 -16.24 -0.21 18.74
CA SER A 158 -17.29 0.44 17.93
C SER A 158 -16.73 1.61 17.13
N GLN A 159 -17.40 1.97 16.04
CA GLN A 159 -17.00 3.12 15.22
C GLN A 159 -17.05 4.42 16.02
N GLU A 160 -18.11 4.59 16.80
CA GLU A 160 -18.35 5.78 17.61
C GLU A 160 -17.29 5.93 18.71
N ASP A 161 -16.99 4.84 19.43
CA ASP A 161 -15.98 4.88 20.49
C ASP A 161 -14.57 5.07 19.90
N PHE A 162 -14.28 4.48 18.74
CA PHE A 162 -12.98 4.64 18.08
C PHE A 162 -12.76 6.08 17.64
N LEU A 163 -13.75 6.72 17.01
CA LEU A 163 -13.66 8.13 16.65
C LEU A 163 -13.59 9.04 17.88
N ALA A 164 -14.32 8.71 18.95
CA ALA A 164 -14.24 9.44 20.21
C ALA A 164 -12.85 9.34 20.86
N SER A 165 -12.13 8.23 20.66
CA SER A 165 -10.77 8.01 21.18
C SER A 165 -9.74 8.99 20.64
N MET A 166 -10.01 9.60 19.48
CA MET A 166 -9.16 10.64 18.89
C MET A 166 -9.02 11.87 19.82
N LYS A 167 -10.03 12.14 20.64
CA LYS A 167 -10.06 13.33 21.50
C LYS A 167 -8.97 13.28 22.56
N GLY A 168 -8.08 14.27 22.55
CA GLY A 168 -7.03 14.43 23.56
C GLY A 168 -5.70 13.75 23.22
N LEU A 169 -5.61 13.07 22.07
CA LEU A 169 -4.35 12.58 21.53
C LEU A 169 -3.51 13.72 20.94
N ASP A 170 -2.21 13.51 20.79
CA ASP A 170 -1.36 14.42 20.02
C ASP A 170 -1.71 14.39 18.52
N PHE A 171 -1.25 15.39 17.76
CA PHE A 171 -1.62 15.55 16.35
C PHE A 171 -1.28 14.32 15.50
N ALA A 172 -0.12 13.71 15.68
CA ALA A 172 0.29 12.55 14.88
C ALA A 172 -0.58 11.33 15.18
N SER A 173 -0.90 11.12 16.46
CA SER A 173 -1.84 10.08 16.88
C SER A 173 -3.25 10.30 16.34
N GLN A 174 -3.73 11.55 16.28
CA GLN A 174 -5.03 11.87 15.67
C GLN A 174 -5.05 11.57 14.16
N VAL A 175 -3.97 11.88 13.44
CA VAL A 175 -3.79 11.50 12.03
C VAL A 175 -3.86 9.98 11.89
N GLY A 176 -3.16 9.25 12.76
CA GLY A 176 -3.18 7.78 12.80
C GLY A 176 -4.59 7.21 13.00
N VAL A 177 -5.35 7.74 13.97
CA VAL A 177 -6.76 7.33 14.19
C VAL A 177 -7.59 7.57 12.93
N GLY A 178 -7.44 8.73 12.28
CA GLY A 178 -8.13 9.03 11.03
C GLY A 178 -7.83 8.01 9.92
N HIS A 179 -6.56 7.65 9.71
CA HIS A 179 -6.18 6.63 8.73
C HIS A 179 -6.72 5.25 9.07
N TYR A 180 -6.60 4.81 10.32
CA TYR A 180 -7.17 3.54 10.78
C TYR A 180 -8.69 3.49 10.59
N TYR A 181 -9.38 4.60 10.83
CA TYR A 181 -10.82 4.70 10.57
C TYR A 181 -11.13 4.43 9.09
N HIS A 182 -10.43 5.10 8.18
CA HIS A 182 -10.63 4.89 6.74
C HIS A 182 -10.25 3.48 6.28
N PHE A 183 -9.28 2.83 6.92
CA PHE A 183 -8.83 1.49 6.55
C PHE A 183 -9.79 0.41 7.04
N PHE A 184 -10.12 0.43 8.32
CA PHE A 184 -10.79 -0.70 8.98
C PHE A 184 -12.29 -0.51 9.20
N TYR A 185 -12.83 0.70 8.99
CA TYR A 185 -14.28 0.95 9.03
C TYR A 185 -14.83 1.27 7.64
N GLU A 186 -14.21 2.20 6.89
CA GLU A 186 -14.70 2.56 5.54
C GLU A 186 -14.15 1.67 4.42
N GLY A 187 -13.03 0.98 4.65
CA GLY A 187 -12.43 0.07 3.68
C GLY A 187 -11.82 0.77 2.47
N CYS A 188 -11.27 1.98 2.64
CA CYS A 188 -10.80 2.81 1.53
C CYS A 188 -9.71 2.18 0.64
N LEU A 189 -9.06 1.11 1.12
CA LEU A 189 -8.03 0.37 0.37
C LEU A 189 -8.64 -0.60 -0.66
N THR A 190 -9.91 -0.98 -0.49
CA THR A 190 -10.56 -2.01 -1.33
C THR A 190 -11.96 -1.68 -1.79
N ASN A 191 -12.57 -0.59 -1.32
CA ASN A 191 -13.95 -0.18 -1.64
C ASN A 191 -14.11 0.45 -3.04
N PHE A 192 -13.19 0.15 -3.95
CA PHE A 192 -13.19 0.65 -5.32
C PHE A 192 -12.59 -0.36 -6.30
N GLU A 193 -13.02 -0.24 -7.56
CA GLU A 193 -12.44 -0.92 -8.70
C GLU A 193 -11.31 -0.09 -9.31
N ILE A 194 -10.24 -0.77 -9.75
CA ILE A 194 -9.13 -0.15 -10.47
C ILE A 194 -9.63 0.18 -11.87
N GLY A 195 -9.69 1.48 -12.21
CA GLY A 195 -10.13 1.95 -13.52
C GLY A 195 -9.00 2.00 -14.55
N GLU A 196 -9.29 2.50 -15.76
CA GLU A 196 -8.34 2.53 -16.89
C GLU A 196 -7.02 3.27 -16.63
N GLU A 197 -7.00 4.21 -15.68
CA GLU A 197 -5.79 4.96 -15.29
C GLU A 197 -4.96 4.28 -14.19
N GLY A 198 -5.39 3.10 -13.76
CA GLY A 198 -4.67 2.26 -12.82
C GLY A 198 -4.32 0.90 -13.40
N GLU A 199 -3.28 0.30 -12.84
CA GLU A 199 -2.86 -1.07 -13.13
C GLU A 199 -2.78 -1.84 -11.81
N GLU A 200 -2.97 -3.16 -11.83
CA GLU A 200 -2.77 -4.03 -10.66
C GLU A 200 -1.42 -4.78 -10.79
N ALA A 201 -0.60 -4.71 -9.75
CA ALA A 201 0.79 -5.17 -9.80
C ALA A 201 0.92 -6.69 -9.93
N SER A 202 0.09 -7.47 -9.23
CA SER A 202 0.13 -8.93 -9.30
C SER A 202 -0.39 -9.48 -10.64
N GLU A 203 -1.30 -8.76 -11.30
CA GLU A 203 -1.72 -9.04 -12.67
C GLU A 203 -0.65 -8.70 -13.70
N LEU A 204 0.04 -7.56 -13.54
CA LEU A 204 1.11 -7.13 -14.45
C LEU A 204 2.38 -7.98 -14.34
N TYR A 205 2.68 -8.48 -13.13
CA TYR A 205 3.90 -9.21 -12.79
C TYR A 205 3.58 -10.53 -12.05
N PRO A 206 2.89 -11.49 -12.71
CA PRO A 206 2.46 -12.74 -12.07
C PRO A 206 3.61 -13.68 -11.70
N ASP A 207 4.84 -13.36 -12.12
CA ASP A 207 6.07 -14.07 -11.76
C ASP A 207 6.58 -13.71 -10.35
N VAL A 208 6.11 -12.60 -9.77
CA VAL A 208 6.47 -12.18 -8.42
C VAL A 208 5.80 -13.09 -7.40
N LYS A 209 6.62 -13.75 -6.59
CA LYS A 209 6.17 -14.54 -5.44
C LYS A 209 6.14 -13.64 -4.21
N TYR A 210 5.04 -12.93 -4.03
CA TYR A 210 4.86 -12.07 -2.87
C TYR A 210 4.74 -12.88 -1.56
N THR A 211 5.23 -12.30 -0.48
CA THR A 211 5.16 -12.79 0.89
C THR A 211 3.70 -12.75 1.38
N ARG A 212 3.18 -13.91 1.74
CA ARG A 212 1.84 -14.06 2.34
C ARG A 212 1.90 -13.76 3.83
N MET A 213 0.83 -13.20 4.39
CA MET A 213 0.86 -12.76 5.80
C MET A 213 1.05 -13.88 6.82
N ASP A 214 0.66 -15.12 6.52
CA ASP A 214 0.96 -16.28 7.36
C ASP A 214 2.43 -16.74 7.29
N GLU A 215 3.14 -16.44 6.20
CA GLU A 215 4.60 -16.58 6.15
C GLU A 215 5.27 -15.40 6.88
N TYR A 216 4.84 -14.17 6.62
CA TYR A 216 5.38 -12.95 7.25
C TYR A 216 5.33 -13.04 8.78
N LEU A 217 4.18 -13.42 9.34
CA LEU A 217 3.97 -13.49 10.78
C LEU A 217 4.87 -14.51 11.52
N LYS A 218 5.48 -15.47 10.81
CA LYS A 218 6.37 -16.47 11.44
C LYS A 218 7.61 -15.85 12.08
N MET A 219 8.04 -14.67 11.65
CA MET A 219 9.19 -13.99 12.24
C MET A 219 8.96 -13.55 13.70
N TYR A 220 7.70 -13.55 14.15
CA TYR A 220 7.30 -13.14 15.51
C TYR A 220 7.07 -14.32 16.47
N LEU A 221 7.26 -15.57 16.01
CA LEU A 221 7.04 -16.77 16.80
C LEU A 221 8.07 -16.95 17.91
#